data_AF-A0AAD7CVA6-F1
#
_entry.id   AF-A0AAD7CVA6-F1
#
_cell.length_a   1.000
_cell.length_b   1.000
_cell.length_c   1.000
_cell.angle_alpha   90.00
_cell.angle_beta   90.00
_cell.angle_gamma   90.00
#
_symmetry.space_group_name_H-M   'P 1'
#
loop_
_entity.id
_entity.type
_entity.pdbx_description
1 polymer ?
#
loop_
_entity_poly.entity_id
_entity_poly.type
_entity_poly.pdbx_seq_one_letter_code
_entity_poly.pdbx_strand_id
1 'polypeptide(L)'
;MVKDSRKGAGRAGFASFRSTESGVFDLPCIFSSFGIPKHSASNEFAFSRQSRETMGNRPKREQKRIPKEDRKSLRLWVEGARETVLAPHIAPYAAKLAMGWMEEHQYLQKVCKEYNARIDWRIGDNEKPELAAFDPLAKILVEVLLEEDERAKSTRLHGLEKHIRRWLKYRSRRLRKGGQIKVDLRKDPWAVLLAKLSGVNSPPKACQAYQQFMHEEYTTTIRPEILK
;
A
#
# COMPACT_ATOMS: atom_id res chain seq x y z
N MET A 1 62.22 -19.21 -28.56
CA MET A 1 61.64 -18.43 -29.67
C MET A 1 60.18 -18.17 -29.37
N VAL A 2 59.83 -16.89 -29.38
CA VAL A 2 58.54 -16.30 -28.99
C VAL A 2 57.45 -16.68 -30.00
N LYS A 3 56.26 -17.05 -29.52
CA LYS A 3 55.04 -17.13 -30.34
C LYS A 3 53.95 -16.28 -29.70
N ASP A 4 53.82 -15.07 -30.24
CA ASP A 4 52.68 -14.17 -30.06
C ASP A 4 51.41 -14.83 -30.64
N SER A 5 50.31 -14.77 -29.89
CA SER A 5 48.98 -15.00 -30.46
C SER A 5 48.01 -13.96 -29.94
N ARG A 6 47.55 -13.11 -30.86
CA ARG A 6 46.81 -11.87 -30.62
C ARG A 6 45.34 -12.18 -30.28
N LYS A 7 44.86 -11.55 -29.21
CA LYS A 7 43.44 -11.43 -28.85
C LYS A 7 42.68 -10.63 -29.93
N GLY A 8 41.69 -11.26 -30.55
CA GLY A 8 40.69 -10.58 -31.37
C GLY A 8 39.53 -10.08 -30.50
N ALA A 9 39.35 -8.77 -30.46
CA ALA A 9 38.22 -8.11 -29.82
C ALA A 9 37.00 -8.14 -30.77
N GLY A 10 35.95 -8.84 -30.36
CA GLY A 10 34.65 -8.88 -31.05
C GLY A 10 33.78 -7.69 -30.64
N ARG A 11 33.41 -6.88 -31.64
CA ARG A 11 32.64 -5.64 -31.57
C ARG A 11 31.23 -5.82 -30.97
N ALA A 12 30.85 -4.86 -30.12
CA ALA A 12 29.50 -4.62 -29.67
C ALA A 12 28.61 -4.14 -30.84
N GLY A 13 27.52 -4.86 -31.10
CA GLY A 13 26.45 -4.43 -31.99
C GLY A 13 25.45 -3.55 -31.22
N PHE A 14 25.48 -2.25 -31.48
CA PHE A 14 24.46 -1.30 -31.07
C PHE A 14 23.20 -1.56 -31.91
N ALA A 15 22.16 -2.14 -31.30
CA ALA A 15 20.85 -2.26 -31.94
C ALA A 15 20.14 -0.90 -31.89
N SER A 16 19.84 -0.39 -33.08
CA SER A 16 19.13 0.87 -33.35
C SER A 16 17.70 0.82 -32.84
N PHE A 17 17.36 1.77 -31.97
CA PHE A 17 16.01 2.02 -31.45
C PHE A 17 15.22 2.79 -32.54
N ARG A 18 14.38 2.09 -33.29
CA ARG A 18 13.40 2.72 -34.18
C ARG A 18 12.14 3.09 -33.37
N SER A 19 11.99 4.38 -33.11
CA SER A 19 10.71 5.00 -32.78
C SER A 19 9.83 5.03 -34.03
N THR A 20 8.68 4.37 -33.97
CA THR A 20 7.59 4.58 -34.93
C THR A 20 6.28 4.73 -34.18
N GLU A 21 5.69 5.91 -34.39
CA GLU A 21 4.27 6.15 -34.62
C GLU A 21 3.34 6.24 -33.40
N SER A 22 3.23 7.50 -32.96
CA SER A 22 2.07 8.08 -32.31
C SER A 22 0.81 7.94 -33.19
N GLY A 23 -0.02 6.94 -32.87
CA GLY A 23 -1.41 6.87 -33.33
C GLY A 23 -2.28 7.83 -32.52
N VAL A 24 -2.56 9.00 -33.10
CA VAL A 24 -3.58 9.93 -32.64
C VAL A 24 -4.94 9.29 -32.94
N PHE A 25 -5.60 8.75 -31.92
CA PHE A 25 -7.00 8.35 -32.03
C PHE A 25 -7.87 9.60 -31.85
N ASP A 26 -8.32 10.14 -32.98
CA ASP A 26 -9.44 11.07 -33.06
C ASP A 26 -10.72 10.36 -32.60
N LEU A 27 -11.16 10.66 -31.38
CA LEU A 27 -12.50 10.32 -30.92
C LEU A 27 -13.45 11.48 -31.25
N PRO A 28 -14.54 11.24 -32.01
CA PRO A 28 -15.53 12.27 -32.28
C PRO A 28 -16.28 12.65 -30.99
N CYS A 29 -16.20 13.95 -30.65
CA CYS A 29 -17.03 14.61 -29.66
C CYS A 29 -18.51 14.47 -30.01
N ILE A 30 -19.21 13.52 -29.38
CA ILE A 30 -20.68 13.50 -29.35
C ILE A 30 -21.11 14.42 -28.20
N PHE A 31 -21.14 15.72 -28.47
CA PHE A 31 -21.77 16.70 -27.60
C PHE A 31 -23.27 16.73 -27.89
N SER A 32 -23.99 15.69 -27.43
CA SER A 32 -25.45 15.70 -27.44
C SER A 32 -25.93 16.56 -26.27
N SER A 33 -26.43 17.74 -26.63
CA SER A 33 -27.20 18.68 -25.84
C SER A 33 -28.28 17.98 -25.00
N PHE A 34 -28.03 17.78 -23.70
CA PHE A 34 -29.08 17.54 -22.71
C PHE A 34 -29.42 18.86 -22.04
N GLY A 35 -30.68 19.27 -22.23
CA GLY A 35 -31.25 20.48 -21.68
C GLY A 35 -31.19 20.48 -20.15
N ILE A 36 -30.72 21.59 -19.61
CA ILE A 36 -30.71 21.89 -18.18
C ILE A 36 -32.14 22.23 -17.76
N PRO A 37 -32.81 21.45 -16.90
CA PRO A 37 -34.05 21.88 -16.29
C PRO A 37 -33.72 22.97 -15.26
N LYS A 38 -34.22 24.18 -15.50
CA LYS A 38 -34.24 25.26 -14.51
C LYS A 38 -35.22 24.87 -13.40
N HIS A 39 -34.75 24.19 -12.36
CA HIS A 39 -35.49 24.09 -11.11
C HIS A 39 -35.18 25.31 -10.24
N SER A 40 -36.24 26.09 -10.05
CA SER A 40 -36.38 27.24 -9.19
C SER A 40 -35.91 26.98 -7.76
N ALA A 41 -35.32 28.01 -7.20
CA ALA A 41 -34.94 28.16 -5.82
C ALA A 41 -36.11 27.90 -4.86
N SER A 42 -35.89 26.98 -3.92
CA SER A 42 -36.23 27.10 -2.50
C SER A 42 -36.02 25.72 -1.88
N ASN A 43 -34.83 25.45 -1.36
CA ASN A 43 -34.71 24.40 -0.36
C ASN A 43 -33.85 24.93 0.78
N GLU A 44 -34.56 25.22 1.85
CA GLU A 44 -34.06 25.79 3.08
C GLU A 44 -32.92 24.95 3.62
N PHE A 45 -31.84 25.64 3.96
CA PHE A 45 -30.64 25.12 4.58
C PHE A 45 -30.93 24.75 6.04
N ALA A 46 -31.84 23.80 6.27
CA ALA A 46 -32.02 23.14 7.55
C ALA A 46 -31.15 21.88 7.59
N PHE A 47 -29.82 22.05 7.51
CA PHE A 47 -28.88 20.99 7.87
C PHE A 47 -28.88 20.88 9.40
N SER A 48 -29.96 20.29 9.90
CA SER A 48 -30.24 20.05 11.30
C SER A 48 -29.06 19.31 11.94
N ARG A 49 -28.61 19.85 13.07
CA ARG A 49 -27.59 19.36 14.01
C ARG A 49 -27.92 17.97 14.61
N GLN A 50 -28.68 17.11 13.95
CA GLN A 50 -29.13 15.82 14.48
C GLN A 50 -28.14 14.67 14.25
N SER A 51 -27.07 14.83 13.47
CA SER A 51 -26.13 13.72 13.20
C SER A 51 -24.98 13.54 14.21
N ARG A 52 -24.97 14.27 15.34
CA ARG A 52 -23.90 14.13 16.36
C ARG A 52 -24.23 13.21 17.55
N GLU A 53 -25.47 12.77 17.71
CA GLU A 53 -25.89 12.04 18.92
C GLU A 53 -25.88 10.50 18.76
N THR A 54 -25.70 9.97 17.55
CA THR A 54 -25.68 8.51 17.32
C THR A 54 -24.28 7.87 17.33
N MET A 55 -23.24 8.58 17.78
CA MET A 55 -21.88 8.03 17.95
C MET A 55 -21.70 7.21 19.24
N GLY A 56 -22.76 7.01 20.02
CA GLY A 56 -22.72 6.48 21.38
C GLY A 56 -22.88 4.98 21.55
N ASN A 57 -22.64 4.11 20.56
CA ASN A 57 -22.50 2.67 20.83
C ASN A 57 -21.84 1.90 19.67
N ARG A 58 -20.56 2.14 19.39
CA ARG A 58 -19.81 1.15 18.60
C ARG A 58 -19.55 -0.04 19.52
N PRO A 59 -20.06 -1.26 19.22
CA PRO A 59 -19.75 -2.42 20.03
C PRO A 59 -18.24 -2.56 20.10
N LYS A 60 -17.69 -2.53 21.32
CA LYS A 60 -16.26 -2.78 21.55
C LYS A 60 -15.98 -4.15 20.92
N ARG A 61 -15.22 -4.17 19.82
CA ARG A 61 -14.76 -5.44 19.22
C ARG A 61 -13.94 -6.16 20.27
N GLU A 62 -14.55 -7.15 20.90
CA GLU A 62 -13.85 -8.09 21.77
C GLU A 62 -12.76 -8.76 20.94
N GLN A 63 -11.51 -8.45 21.26
CA GLN A 63 -10.37 -9.06 20.63
C GLN A 63 -10.31 -10.51 21.12
N LYS A 64 -10.96 -11.42 20.39
CA LYS A 64 -10.84 -12.86 20.66
C LYS A 64 -9.36 -13.22 20.59
N ARG A 65 -8.84 -13.73 21.71
CA ARG A 65 -7.45 -14.17 21.80
C ARG A 65 -7.25 -15.30 20.79
N ILE A 66 -6.31 -15.11 19.87
CA ILE A 66 -5.93 -16.13 18.89
C ILE A 66 -5.44 -17.37 19.65
N PRO A 67 -5.94 -18.58 19.34
CA PRO A 67 -5.53 -19.82 20.00
C PRO A 67 -4.04 -20.10 19.77
N LYS A 68 -3.41 -20.90 20.64
CA LYS A 68 -1.95 -21.09 20.64
C LYS A 68 -1.44 -21.71 19.33
N GLU A 69 -2.22 -22.57 18.69
CA GLU A 69 -1.86 -23.24 17.44
C GLU A 69 -1.78 -22.25 16.27
N ASP A 70 -2.78 -21.39 16.13
CA ASP A 70 -2.80 -20.31 15.12
C ASP A 70 -1.65 -19.29 15.30
N ARG A 71 -1.10 -19.16 16.53
CA ARG A 71 0.10 -18.32 16.72
C ARG A 71 1.36 -18.96 16.16
N LYS A 72 1.47 -20.29 16.20
CA LYS A 72 2.61 -21.02 15.62
C LYS A 72 2.58 -20.94 14.09
N SER A 73 1.39 -21.04 13.49
CA SER A 73 1.21 -20.87 12.04
C SER A 73 1.69 -19.50 11.57
N LEU A 74 1.29 -18.42 12.27
CA LEU A 74 1.74 -17.06 11.97
C LEU A 74 3.25 -16.89 12.09
N ARG A 75 3.92 -17.64 12.97
CA ARG A 75 5.39 -17.59 13.09
C ARG A 75 6.08 -18.13 11.85
N LEU A 76 5.62 -19.24 11.26
CA LEU A 76 6.22 -19.82 10.05
C LEU A 76 6.04 -18.95 8.79
N TRP A 77 5.06 -18.05 8.80
CA TRP A 77 4.92 -17.00 7.80
C TRP A 77 5.88 -15.83 8.02
N VAL A 78 6.28 -15.56 9.26
CA VAL A 78 7.16 -14.44 9.60
C VAL A 78 8.63 -14.84 9.52
N GLU A 79 8.98 -16.05 9.92
CA GLU A 79 10.32 -16.61 9.99
C GLU A 79 10.29 -18.02 9.38
N GLY A 80 10.89 -18.24 8.20
CA GLY A 80 11.01 -19.59 7.63
C GLY A 80 11.08 -19.68 6.11
N ALA A 81 10.87 -20.89 5.59
CA ALA A 81 10.93 -21.21 4.16
C ALA A 81 9.95 -20.38 3.31
N ARG A 82 8.81 -19.98 3.87
CA ARG A 82 7.84 -19.13 3.17
C ARG A 82 8.34 -17.70 3.01
N GLU A 83 9.03 -17.18 4.04
CA GLU A 83 9.68 -15.86 3.96
C GLU A 83 10.81 -15.88 2.94
N THR A 84 11.63 -16.93 2.86
CA THR A 84 12.72 -16.99 1.87
C THR A 84 12.22 -16.94 0.43
N VAL A 85 11.04 -17.52 0.15
CA VAL A 85 10.37 -17.42 -1.16
C VAL A 85 9.78 -16.03 -1.39
N LEU A 86 9.10 -15.45 -0.39
CA LEU A 86 8.34 -14.20 -0.58
C LEU A 86 9.17 -12.91 -0.41
N ALA A 87 10.28 -12.95 0.34
CA ALA A 87 11.09 -11.78 0.66
C ALA A 87 11.64 -11.06 -0.59
N PRO A 88 12.17 -11.76 -1.62
CA PRO A 88 12.61 -11.11 -2.86
C PRO A 88 11.51 -10.32 -3.58
N HIS A 89 10.24 -10.69 -3.38
CA HIS A 89 9.11 -10.05 -4.06
C HIS A 89 8.59 -8.78 -3.36
N ILE A 90 9.09 -8.43 -2.17
CA ILE A 90 8.57 -7.28 -1.40
C ILE A 90 8.79 -5.95 -2.16
N ALA A 91 10.01 -5.71 -2.63
CA ALA A 91 10.37 -4.49 -3.35
C ALA A 91 9.64 -4.35 -4.71
N PRO A 92 9.67 -5.35 -5.62
CA PRO A 92 8.93 -5.26 -6.88
C PRO A 92 7.41 -5.19 -6.68
N TYR A 93 6.85 -5.87 -5.67
CA TYR A 93 5.44 -5.71 -5.32
C TYR A 93 5.11 -4.27 -4.90
N ALA A 94 5.97 -3.63 -4.09
CA ALA A 94 5.78 -2.24 -3.69
C ALA A 94 5.84 -1.27 -4.88
N ALA A 95 6.74 -1.51 -5.84
CA ALA A 95 6.81 -0.72 -7.06
C ALA A 95 5.54 -0.88 -7.90
N LYS A 96 5.07 -2.12 -8.11
CA LYS A 96 3.82 -2.39 -8.86
C LYS A 96 2.58 -1.84 -8.16
N LEU A 97 2.53 -1.88 -6.84
CA LEU A 97 1.48 -1.27 -6.04
C LEU A 97 1.40 0.26 -6.24
N ALA A 98 2.53 0.92 -6.51
CA ALA A 98 2.55 2.36 -6.81
C ALA A 98 2.03 2.68 -8.22
N MET A 99 2.15 1.75 -9.17
CA MET A 99 1.68 1.92 -10.55
C MET A 99 0.14 1.81 -10.68
N GLY A 100 -0.50 0.99 -9.84
CA GLY A 100 -1.95 0.85 -9.81
C GLY A 100 -2.42 -0.55 -9.43
N TRP A 101 -3.74 -0.71 -9.32
CA TRP A 101 -4.34 -1.96 -8.83
C TRP A 101 -4.23 -3.12 -9.84
N MET A 102 -4.31 -2.83 -11.15
CA MET A 102 -4.17 -3.85 -12.20
C MET A 102 -2.77 -4.46 -12.22
N GLU A 103 -1.75 -3.59 -12.18
CA GLU A 103 -0.34 -3.99 -12.12
C GLU A 103 -0.01 -4.76 -10.82
N GLU A 104 -0.57 -4.33 -9.68
CA GLU A 104 -0.50 -5.07 -8.42
C GLU A 104 -1.06 -6.48 -8.59
N HIS A 105 -2.26 -6.60 -9.18
CA HIS A 105 -2.96 -7.87 -9.30
C HIS A 105 -2.23 -8.84 -10.23
N GLN A 106 -1.78 -8.38 -11.41
CA GLN A 106 -1.01 -9.21 -12.34
C GLN A 106 0.30 -9.70 -11.71
N TYR A 107 0.99 -8.84 -10.94
CA TYR A 107 2.21 -9.24 -10.26
C TYR A 107 1.93 -10.24 -9.13
N LEU A 108 0.85 -10.04 -8.36
CA LEU A 108 0.42 -10.97 -7.32
C LEU A 108 0.15 -12.37 -7.89
N GLN A 109 -0.55 -12.46 -9.04
CA GLN A 109 -0.80 -13.75 -9.69
C GLN A 109 0.51 -14.48 -10.05
N LYS A 110 1.54 -13.75 -10.52
CA LYS A 110 2.86 -14.33 -10.82
C LYS A 110 3.52 -14.88 -9.55
N VAL A 111 3.51 -14.11 -8.46
CA VAL A 111 4.07 -14.54 -7.17
C VAL A 111 3.32 -15.76 -6.62
N CYS A 112 2.00 -15.80 -6.74
CA CYS A 112 1.21 -16.96 -6.31
C CYS A 112 1.54 -18.21 -7.12
N LYS A 113 1.73 -18.09 -8.44
CA LYS A 113 2.18 -19.22 -9.28
C LYS A 113 3.56 -19.73 -8.85
N GLU A 114 4.51 -18.83 -8.65
CA GLU A 114 5.86 -19.19 -8.18
C GLU A 114 5.84 -19.83 -6.78
N TYR A 115 5.04 -19.29 -5.87
CA TYR A 115 4.88 -19.84 -4.52
C TYR A 115 4.30 -21.26 -4.56
N ASN A 116 3.22 -21.47 -5.31
CA ASN A 116 2.56 -22.78 -5.43
C ASN A 116 3.40 -23.80 -6.22
N ALA A 117 4.34 -23.35 -7.05
CA ALA A 117 5.30 -24.23 -7.72
C ALA A 117 6.39 -24.74 -6.75
N ARG A 118 6.73 -23.95 -5.72
CA ARG A 118 7.76 -24.31 -4.73
C ARG A 118 7.21 -25.07 -3.53
N ILE A 119 5.96 -24.81 -3.16
CA ILE A 119 5.31 -25.32 -1.96
C ILE A 119 3.97 -25.92 -2.35
N ASP A 120 3.78 -27.21 -2.05
CA ASP A 120 2.51 -27.91 -2.30
C ASP A 120 1.37 -27.27 -1.48
N TRP A 121 0.23 -27.07 -2.13
CA TRP A 121 -0.98 -26.50 -1.56
C TRP A 121 -1.60 -27.39 -0.48
N ARG A 122 -1.24 -28.68 -0.45
CA ARG A 122 -1.67 -29.64 0.57
C ARG A 122 -1.01 -29.39 1.93
N ILE A 123 0.17 -28.76 1.95
CA ILE A 123 0.94 -28.53 3.17
C ILE A 123 0.24 -27.47 4.04
N GLY A 124 -0.02 -27.82 5.29
CA GLY A 124 -0.66 -26.92 6.26
C GLY A 124 0.23 -25.74 6.66
N ASP A 125 -0.38 -24.67 7.19
CA ASP A 125 0.34 -23.48 7.69
C ASP A 125 1.22 -23.76 8.92
N ASN A 126 1.01 -24.89 9.59
CA ASN A 126 1.74 -25.30 10.79
C ASN A 126 3.01 -26.09 10.50
N GLU A 127 3.19 -26.54 9.26
CA GLU A 127 4.30 -27.39 8.86
C GLU A 127 5.33 -26.57 8.09
N LYS A 128 6.62 -26.90 8.30
CA LYS A 128 7.71 -26.29 7.56
C LYS A 128 7.80 -26.96 6.18
N PRO A 129 7.48 -26.27 5.08
CA PRO A 129 7.53 -26.88 3.77
C PRO A 129 8.99 -27.09 3.34
N GLU A 130 9.22 -28.20 2.65
CA GLU A 130 10.44 -28.41 1.88
C GLU A 130 10.33 -27.61 0.58
N LEU A 131 11.38 -26.86 0.24
CA LEU A 131 11.36 -25.98 -0.92
C LEU A 131 11.82 -26.76 -2.16
N ALA A 132 10.91 -26.95 -3.11
CA ALA A 132 11.28 -27.44 -4.42
C ALA A 132 12.06 -26.36 -5.21
N ALA A 133 12.95 -26.80 -6.10
CA ALA A 133 13.61 -25.90 -7.04
C ALA A 133 12.58 -25.31 -8.01
N PHE A 134 12.57 -23.98 -8.15
CA PHE A 134 11.65 -23.30 -9.05
C PHE A 134 12.24 -23.22 -10.45
N ASP A 135 11.54 -23.82 -11.41
CA ASP A 135 11.82 -23.64 -12.83
C ASP A 135 10.73 -22.74 -13.47
N PRO A 136 11.07 -21.52 -13.94
CA PRO A 136 10.11 -20.60 -14.55
C PRO A 136 9.59 -21.10 -15.92
N LEU A 137 10.24 -22.07 -16.55
CA LEU A 137 9.84 -22.65 -17.83
C LEU A 137 9.06 -23.97 -17.66
N ALA A 138 8.89 -24.44 -16.42
CA ALA A 138 8.13 -25.65 -16.15
C ALA A 138 6.68 -25.47 -16.62
N LYS A 139 6.21 -26.43 -17.43
CA LYS A 139 4.80 -26.48 -17.84
C LYS A 139 3.96 -26.79 -16.60
N ILE A 140 2.91 -26.00 -16.38
CA ILE A 140 1.92 -26.27 -15.35
C ILE A 140 1.22 -27.59 -15.72
N LEU A 141 1.57 -28.67 -15.03
CA LEU A 141 0.87 -29.93 -15.18
C LEU A 141 -0.50 -29.77 -14.52
N VAL A 142 -1.55 -29.92 -15.31
CA VAL A 142 -2.91 -29.97 -14.80
C VAL A 142 -3.07 -31.34 -14.12
N GLU A 143 -2.98 -31.34 -12.79
CA GLU A 143 -3.33 -32.50 -11.99
C GLU A 143 -4.80 -32.85 -12.25
N VAL A 144 -5.05 -34.08 -12.71
CA VAL A 144 -6.42 -34.61 -12.81
C VAL A 144 -6.83 -35.02 -11.40
N LEU A 145 -7.74 -34.25 -10.80
CA LEU A 145 -8.28 -34.47 -9.46
C LEU A 145 -9.76 -34.85 -9.55
N LEU A 146 -10.28 -35.50 -8.52
CA LEU A 146 -11.72 -35.69 -8.34
C LEU A 146 -12.38 -34.32 -8.08
N GLU A 147 -13.66 -34.16 -8.46
CA GLU A 147 -14.37 -32.88 -8.32
C GLU A 147 -14.37 -32.32 -6.88
N GLU A 148 -14.42 -33.20 -5.88
CA GLU A 148 -14.35 -32.81 -4.46
C GLU A 148 -13.00 -32.19 -4.10
N ASP A 149 -11.91 -32.79 -4.61
CA ASP A 149 -10.55 -32.32 -4.39
C ASP A 149 -10.27 -31.04 -5.16
N GLU A 150 -10.87 -30.84 -6.34
CA GLU A 150 -10.77 -29.59 -7.10
C GLU A 150 -11.39 -28.40 -6.33
N ARG A 151 -12.55 -28.62 -5.68
CA ARG A 151 -13.20 -27.63 -4.81
C ARG A 151 -12.36 -27.33 -3.58
N ALA A 152 -11.76 -28.35 -2.96
CA ALA A 152 -10.85 -28.18 -1.84
C ALA A 152 -9.60 -27.38 -2.25
N LYS A 153 -8.99 -27.73 -3.39
CA LYS A 153 -7.82 -27.07 -3.96
C LYS A 153 -8.10 -25.60 -4.27
N SER A 154 -9.19 -25.30 -4.99
CA SER A 154 -9.56 -23.92 -5.31
C SER A 154 -9.78 -23.06 -4.06
N THR A 155 -10.46 -23.61 -3.05
CA THR A 155 -10.69 -22.92 -1.77
C THR A 155 -9.38 -22.64 -1.03
N ARG A 156 -8.47 -23.62 -0.99
CA ARG A 156 -7.14 -23.47 -0.37
C ARG A 156 -6.27 -22.47 -1.10
N LEU A 157 -6.20 -22.54 -2.42
CA LEU A 157 -5.43 -21.61 -3.25
C LEU A 157 -5.95 -20.17 -3.10
N HIS A 158 -7.26 -19.97 -3.04
CA HIS A 158 -7.85 -18.65 -2.79
C HIS A 158 -7.50 -18.12 -1.39
N GLY A 159 -7.51 -18.98 -0.37
CA GLY A 159 -7.05 -18.64 0.98
C GLY A 159 -5.58 -18.23 1.02
N LEU A 160 -4.72 -18.99 0.33
CA LEU A 160 -3.29 -18.72 0.22
C LEU A 160 -3.01 -17.41 -0.50
N GLU A 161 -3.68 -17.14 -1.63
CA GLU A 161 -3.56 -15.86 -2.34
C GLU A 161 -3.87 -14.67 -1.42
N LYS A 162 -4.95 -14.77 -0.64
CA LYS A 162 -5.34 -13.74 0.33
C LYS A 162 -4.29 -13.56 1.42
N HIS A 163 -3.69 -14.65 1.91
CA HIS A 163 -2.62 -14.61 2.90
C HIS A 163 -1.35 -13.96 2.33
N ILE A 164 -0.89 -14.39 1.15
CA ILE A 164 0.26 -13.84 0.44
C ILE A 164 0.07 -12.34 0.19
N ARG A 165 -1.10 -11.93 -0.30
CA ARG A 165 -1.41 -10.51 -0.53
C ARG A 165 -1.33 -9.70 0.76
N ARG A 166 -1.93 -10.19 1.85
CA ARG A 166 -1.87 -9.50 3.16
C ARG A 166 -0.44 -9.40 3.66
N TRP A 167 0.34 -10.46 3.52
CA TRP A 167 1.74 -10.53 3.94
C TRP A 167 2.60 -9.51 3.17
N LEU A 168 2.54 -9.51 1.84
CA LEU A 168 3.26 -8.57 0.98
C LEU A 168 2.84 -7.12 1.23
N LYS A 169 1.52 -6.87 1.37
CA LYS A 169 0.99 -5.54 1.68
C LYS A 169 1.44 -5.03 3.05
N TYR A 170 1.51 -5.91 4.05
CA TYR A 170 2.02 -5.55 5.37
C TYR A 170 3.52 -5.20 5.33
N ARG A 171 4.33 -6.05 4.69
CA ARG A 171 5.78 -5.86 4.59
C ARG A 171 6.16 -4.64 3.74
N SER A 172 5.52 -4.44 2.59
CA SER A 172 5.72 -3.25 1.74
C SER A 172 5.37 -1.95 2.48
N ARG A 173 4.30 -1.94 3.29
CA ARG A 173 3.98 -0.79 4.15
C ARG A 173 5.06 -0.52 5.19
N ARG A 174 5.68 -1.56 5.76
CA ARG A 174 6.81 -1.41 6.69
C ARG A 174 8.06 -0.86 5.99
N LEU A 175 8.34 -1.31 4.77
CA LEU A 175 9.44 -0.78 3.96
C LEU A 175 9.30 0.74 3.75
N ARG A 176 8.07 1.23 3.51
CA ARG A 176 7.80 2.67 3.36
C ARG A 176 7.97 3.49 4.64
N LYS A 177 7.74 2.89 5.81
CA LYS A 177 7.83 3.59 7.11
C LYS A 177 9.25 4.03 7.46
N GLY A 178 10.28 3.38 6.91
CA GLY A 178 11.67 3.77 7.12
C GLY A 178 12.15 4.93 6.25
N GLY A 179 11.52 5.15 5.09
CA GLY A 179 11.98 6.14 4.11
C GLY A 179 11.17 7.44 4.06
N GLN A 180 9.87 7.39 4.37
CA GLN A 180 9.07 8.60 4.47
C GLN A 180 9.12 9.11 5.90
N ILE A 181 10.19 9.85 6.22
CA ILE A 181 10.11 10.84 7.30
C ILE A 181 8.92 11.70 6.92
N LYS A 182 7.78 11.49 7.60
CA LYS A 182 6.69 12.45 7.54
C LYS A 182 7.21 13.68 8.25
N VAL A 183 7.91 14.50 7.50
CA VAL A 183 8.34 15.81 7.95
C VAL A 183 7.04 16.57 8.14
N ASP A 184 6.61 16.72 9.40
CA ASP A 184 5.51 17.61 9.73
C ASP A 184 5.93 18.98 9.20
N LEU A 185 5.30 19.48 8.14
CA LEU A 185 5.65 20.78 7.54
C LEU A 185 5.55 21.93 8.56
N ARG A 186 4.81 21.73 9.65
CA ARG A 186 4.71 22.67 10.78
C ARG A 186 5.92 22.62 11.73
N LYS A 187 6.67 21.53 11.74
CA LYS A 187 7.87 21.33 12.57
C LYS A 187 9.16 21.53 11.79
N ASP A 188 9.10 21.42 10.47
CA ASP A 188 10.23 21.70 9.60
C ASP A 188 10.58 23.20 9.62
N PRO A 189 11.77 23.60 10.10
CA PRO A 189 12.15 25.00 10.15
C PRO A 189 12.13 25.66 8.76
N TRP A 190 12.42 24.90 7.69
CA TRP A 190 12.43 25.43 6.34
C TRP A 190 11.01 25.70 5.80
N ALA A 191 10.09 24.74 6.00
CA ALA A 191 8.71 24.92 5.60
C ALA A 191 8.01 26.05 6.39
N VAL A 192 8.35 26.23 7.67
CA VAL A 192 7.88 27.37 8.48
C VAL A 192 8.40 28.70 7.94
N LEU A 193 9.69 28.76 7.56
CA LEU A 193 10.28 29.95 6.96
C LEU A 193 9.61 30.31 5.63
N LEU A 194 9.43 29.32 4.74
CA LEU A 194 8.75 29.52 3.45
C LEU A 194 7.31 29.97 3.62
N ALA A 195 6.57 29.41 4.58
CA ALA A 195 5.20 29.85 4.89
C ALA A 195 5.15 31.30 5.38
N LYS A 196 6.13 31.74 6.19
CA LYS A 196 6.24 33.14 6.61
C LYS A 196 6.55 34.07 5.44
N LEU A 197 7.50 33.68 4.56
CA LEU A 197 7.87 34.47 3.38
C LEU A 197 6.73 34.59 2.37
N SER A 198 5.88 33.57 2.25
CA SER A 198 4.70 33.61 1.38
C SER A 198 3.51 34.37 1.98
N GLY A 199 3.65 34.93 3.18
CA GLY A 199 2.56 35.59 3.90
C GLY A 199 1.48 34.64 4.42
N VAL A 200 1.70 33.33 4.34
CA VAL A 200 0.79 32.32 4.88
C VAL A 200 1.02 32.21 6.38
N ASN A 201 0.28 33.02 7.13
CA ASN A 201 0.27 32.92 8.58
C ASN A 201 -0.40 31.62 9.01
N SER A 202 0.34 30.80 9.75
CA SER A 202 -0.22 29.58 10.36
C SER A 202 -1.28 29.99 11.37
N PRO A 203 -2.48 29.36 11.37
CA PRO A 203 -3.46 29.63 12.41
C PRO A 203 -2.85 29.32 13.79
N PRO A 204 -3.15 30.12 14.82
CA PRO A 204 -2.65 29.87 16.16
C PRO A 204 -3.03 28.45 16.59
N LYS A 205 -2.12 27.77 17.28
CA LYS A 205 -2.43 26.46 17.87
C LYS A 205 -3.59 26.66 18.82
N ALA A 206 -4.63 25.82 18.71
CA ALA A 206 -5.73 25.84 19.66
C ALA A 206 -5.16 25.61 21.07
N CYS A 207 -5.25 26.63 21.91
CA CYS A 207 -4.86 26.57 23.31
C CYS A 207 -5.89 25.74 24.09
N GLN A 208 -5.45 25.07 25.16
CA GLN A 208 -6.40 24.52 26.12
C GLN A 208 -7.09 25.66 26.88
N ALA A 209 -8.33 25.45 27.35
CA ALA A 209 -9.12 26.52 27.97
C ALA A 209 -8.39 27.25 29.10
N TYR A 210 -7.62 26.54 29.94
CA TYR A 210 -6.84 27.19 31.00
C TYR A 210 -5.66 28.01 30.45
N GLN A 211 -5.05 27.62 29.33
CA GLN A 211 -3.95 28.37 28.71
C GLN A 211 -4.46 29.65 28.07
N GLN A 212 -5.66 29.58 27.49
CA GLN A 212 -6.36 30.74 26.98
C GLN A 212 -6.76 31.69 28.11
N PHE A 213 -7.34 31.16 29.19
CA PHE A 213 -7.66 31.92 30.40
C PHE A 213 -6.42 32.63 30.97
N MET A 214 -5.30 31.90 31.11
CA MET A 214 -4.05 32.52 31.55
C MET A 214 -3.59 33.59 30.56
N HIS A 215 -3.63 33.37 29.25
CA HIS A 215 -3.21 34.39 28.28
C HIS A 215 -4.08 35.66 28.33
N GLU A 216 -5.39 35.52 28.53
CA GLU A 216 -6.34 36.63 28.59
C GLU A 216 -6.26 37.38 29.93
N GLU A 217 -6.10 36.67 31.05
CA GLU A 217 -6.14 37.24 32.40
C GLU A 217 -4.76 37.51 33.02
N TYR A 218 -3.66 37.10 32.40
CA TYR A 218 -2.33 37.25 33.01
C TYR A 218 -1.95 38.72 33.22
N THR A 219 -2.27 39.58 32.27
CA THR A 219 -1.98 41.02 32.34
C THR A 219 -2.95 41.78 33.23
N THR A 220 -4.20 41.33 33.34
CA THR A 220 -5.26 42.04 34.10
C THR A 220 -5.33 41.59 35.56
N THR A 221 -5.22 40.29 35.83
CA THR A 221 -5.49 39.72 37.16
C THR A 221 -4.21 39.27 37.87
N ILE A 222 -3.24 38.72 37.15
CA ILE A 222 -2.10 37.99 37.75
C ILE A 222 -0.85 38.87 37.90
N ARG A 223 -0.58 39.80 36.98
CA ARG A 223 0.55 40.77 37.07
C ARG A 223 0.10 42.23 36.80
N PRO A 224 -0.72 42.82 37.67
CA PRO A 224 -1.09 44.24 37.53
C PRO A 224 0.07 45.21 37.84
N GLU A 225 1.14 44.74 38.50
CA GLU A 225 2.19 45.58 39.09
C GLU A 225 3.23 46.13 38.09
N ILE A 226 3.20 45.68 36.82
CA ILE A 226 4.19 46.10 35.80
C ILE A 226 3.69 47.31 34.97
N LEU A 227 2.44 47.74 35.17
CA LEU A 227 1.83 48.86 34.44
C LEU A 227 1.62 50.13 35.28
N LYS A 228 2.33 50.26 36.42
CA LYS A 228 2.41 51.52 37.19
C LYS A 228 3.75 52.21 37.01
#